data_AF-A0A257XDT2-F1
#
_entry.id   AF-A0A257XDT2-F1
#
_cell.length_a   1.000
_cell.length_b   1.000
_cell.length_c   1.000
_cell.angle_alpha   90.00
_cell.angle_beta   90.00
_cell.angle_gamma   90.00
#
_symmetry.space_group_name_H-M   'P 1'
#
loop_
_entity.id
_entity.type
_entity.pdbx_description
1 polymer ?
#
loop_
_entity_poly.entity_id
_entity_poly.type
_entity_poly.pdbx_seq_one_letter_code
_entity_poly.pdbx_strand_id
1 'polypeptide(L)'
;MTPPGAATGVAYLGQTGTDSWGWAIGGAVEIKLPTLAAGDSLFIQANYADGALNYLGLSGSSTGRATALGSIDLGTSVLNGGGAYYPIADAVWDATTLSYNKESGWAIQGQFRHYWVPNLRSAVLGGYTQVDVPENTVNAYDVNVWQVGLNTIWSPVKGLDLGVEVLYSKVEGEIPLSRSTTNGVTSVVGGSTDVWSGGIRAQRNF
;
A
#
# COMPACT_ATOMS: atom_id res chain seq x y z
N MET A 1 -7.69 -19.37 24.77
CA MET A 1 -8.97 -20.10 24.73
C MET A 1 -8.64 -21.50 24.27
N THR A 2 -8.93 -22.54 25.06
CA THR A 2 -8.64 -23.92 24.69
C THR A 2 -9.55 -24.32 23.51
N PRO A 3 -9.01 -24.82 22.38
CA PRO A 3 -9.84 -25.24 21.27
C PRO A 3 -10.80 -26.37 21.71
N PRO A 4 -12.05 -26.40 21.21
CA PRO A 4 -12.93 -27.55 21.41
C PRO A 4 -12.24 -28.82 20.91
N GLY A 5 -12.31 -29.92 21.67
CA GLY A 5 -11.70 -31.19 21.30
C GLY A 5 -12.19 -31.65 19.93
N ALA A 6 -11.28 -31.78 18.96
CA ALA A 6 -11.60 -32.21 17.62
C ALA A 6 -12.17 -33.64 17.63
N ALA A 7 -13.29 -33.86 16.94
CA ALA A 7 -13.75 -35.20 16.59
C ALA A 7 -12.64 -35.91 15.81
N THR A 8 -12.34 -37.16 16.18
CA THR A 8 -11.31 -37.98 15.55
C THR A 8 -11.54 -38.08 14.03
N GLY A 9 -10.58 -37.57 13.25
CA GLY A 9 -10.58 -37.65 11.79
C GLY A 9 -11.07 -36.40 11.04
N VAL A 10 -11.44 -35.31 11.73
CA VAL A 10 -11.79 -34.04 11.07
C VAL A 10 -10.68 -33.02 11.33
N ALA A 11 -9.94 -32.66 10.28
CA ALA A 11 -8.94 -31.60 10.36
C ALA A 11 -9.62 -30.23 10.24
N TYR A 12 -9.53 -29.41 11.29
CA TYR A 12 -9.99 -28.02 11.23
C TYR A 12 -8.87 -27.15 10.64
N LEU A 13 -9.24 -26.16 9.82
CA LEU A 13 -8.32 -25.09 9.44
C LEU A 13 -7.78 -24.45 10.74
N GLY A 14 -6.46 -24.53 10.97
CA GLY A 14 -5.80 -24.07 12.20
C GLY A 14 -5.62 -25.10 13.33
N GLN A 15 -5.89 -26.39 13.10
CA GLN A 15 -5.70 -27.45 14.13
C GLN A 15 -4.23 -27.63 14.55
N THR A 16 -3.28 -27.28 13.69
CA THR A 16 -1.83 -27.30 13.93
C THR A 16 -1.25 -25.89 13.79
N GLY A 17 -1.84 -24.91 14.47
CA GLY A 17 -1.24 -23.57 14.55
C GLY A 17 -0.10 -23.56 15.57
N THR A 18 1.15 -23.46 15.12
CA THR A 18 2.23 -22.93 15.95
C THR A 18 2.10 -21.40 15.98
N ASP A 19 2.15 -20.79 17.16
CA ASP A 19 2.14 -19.32 17.28
C ASP A 19 3.33 -18.73 16.51
N SER A 20 3.05 -17.76 15.63
CA SER A 20 4.05 -17.05 14.84
C SER A 20 3.94 -15.55 15.12
N TRP A 21 5.08 -14.91 15.38
CA TRP A 21 5.14 -13.49 15.68
C TRP A 21 5.62 -12.71 14.47
N GLY A 22 4.87 -11.67 14.13
CA GLY A 22 5.27 -10.66 13.17
C GLY A 22 6.04 -9.53 13.82
N TRP A 23 6.94 -8.90 13.07
CA TRP A 23 7.71 -7.74 13.49
C TRP A 23 7.92 -6.79 12.33
N ALA A 24 8.17 -5.53 12.65
CA ALA A 24 8.55 -4.52 11.68
C ALA A 24 9.62 -3.61 12.27
N ILE A 25 10.47 -3.07 11.40
CA ILE A 25 11.46 -2.07 11.74
C ILE A 25 11.41 -0.96 10.71
N GLY A 26 11.58 0.27 11.16
CA GLY A 26 11.58 1.43 10.28
C GLY A 26 12.44 2.54 10.82
N GLY A 27 12.90 3.40 9.92
CA GLY A 27 13.70 4.56 10.23
C GLY A 27 13.40 5.68 9.26
N ALA A 28 13.51 6.91 9.74
CA ALA A 28 13.39 8.10 8.92
C ALA A 28 14.51 9.08 9.22
N VAL A 29 14.92 9.81 8.20
CA VAL A 29 15.90 10.88 8.29
C VAL A 29 15.37 12.09 7.54
N GLU A 30 15.57 13.27 8.13
CA GLU A 30 15.39 14.53 7.42
C GLU A 30 16.73 15.27 7.37
N ILE A 31 17.20 15.54 6.17
CA ILE A 31 18.43 16.28 5.90
C ILE A 31 18.00 17.67 5.44
N LYS A 32 18.42 18.70 6.18
CA LYS A 32 18.27 20.08 5.73
C LYS A 32 19.36 20.38 4.71
N LEU A 33 18.99 20.98 3.58
CA LEU A 33 19.89 21.27 2.47
C LEU A 33 20.02 22.80 2.25
N PRO A 34 20.42 23.58 3.28
CA PRO A 34 20.49 25.04 3.16
C PRO A 34 21.54 25.51 2.13
N THR A 35 22.41 24.61 1.66
CA THR A 35 23.40 24.85 0.61
C THR A 35 22.79 24.95 -0.79
N LEU A 36 21.59 24.40 -1.02
CA LEU A 36 20.87 24.50 -2.30
C LEU A 36 19.97 25.75 -2.31
N ALA A 37 19.04 25.84 -1.35
CA ALA A 37 18.28 27.03 -1.06
C ALA A 37 17.86 27.07 0.43
N ALA A 38 17.61 28.27 0.94
CA ALA A 38 17.19 28.45 2.32
C ALA A 38 15.82 27.79 2.56
N GLY A 39 15.79 26.80 3.46
CA GLY A 39 14.58 26.07 3.82
C GLY A 39 14.39 24.73 3.10
N ASP A 40 15.29 24.37 2.18
CA ASP A 40 15.24 23.07 1.50
C ASP A 40 15.45 21.90 2.46
N SER A 41 14.72 20.83 2.21
CA SER A 41 14.89 19.58 2.95
C SER A 41 14.63 18.35 2.10
N LEU A 42 15.36 17.28 2.44
CA LEU A 42 15.17 15.95 1.93
C LEU A 42 14.74 15.06 3.11
N PHE A 43 13.55 14.51 3.03
CA PHE A 43 13.03 13.51 3.96
C PHE A 43 13.05 12.15 3.28
N ILE A 44 13.54 11.12 3.98
CA ILE A 44 13.52 9.74 3.53
C ILE A 44 13.07 8.87 4.70
N GLN A 45 12.18 7.91 4.46
CA GLN A 45 11.76 6.89 5.39
C GLN A 45 11.80 5.52 4.71
N ALA A 46 12.29 4.51 5.42
CA ALA A 46 12.24 3.13 4.99
C ALA A 46 11.70 2.25 6.11
N ASN A 47 10.90 1.24 5.75
CA ASN A 47 10.34 0.26 6.66
C ASN A 47 10.49 -1.14 6.06
N TYR A 48 10.73 -2.12 6.91
CA TYR A 48 10.69 -3.55 6.59
C TYR A 48 9.72 -4.22 7.56
N ALA A 49 8.92 -5.15 7.05
CA ALA A 49 7.96 -5.91 7.84
C ALA A 49 7.99 -7.39 7.47
N ASP A 50 7.87 -8.25 8.47
CA ASP A 50 7.71 -9.70 8.37
C ASP A 50 6.52 -10.08 9.27
N GLY A 51 5.39 -10.38 8.65
CA GLY A 51 4.12 -10.64 9.30
C GLY A 51 3.50 -9.44 10.02
N ALA A 52 3.82 -8.22 9.56
CA ALA A 52 3.31 -6.96 10.12
C ALA A 52 3.15 -5.89 9.03
N LEU A 53 2.50 -6.22 7.91
CA LEU A 53 2.57 -5.43 6.67
C LEU A 53 1.94 -4.04 6.78
N ASN A 54 1.08 -3.80 7.76
CA ASN A 54 0.53 -2.47 8.06
C ASN A 54 1.64 -1.42 8.33
N TYR A 55 2.83 -1.84 8.77
CA TYR A 55 3.96 -0.93 9.01
C TYR A 55 4.64 -0.44 7.72
N LEU A 56 4.29 -1.01 6.57
CA LEU A 56 4.79 -0.55 5.27
C LEU A 56 4.03 0.68 4.73
N GLY A 57 3.06 1.21 5.48
CA GLY A 57 2.23 2.34 5.04
C GLY A 57 1.05 1.93 4.16
N LEU A 58 0.83 0.63 4.05
CA LEU A 58 -0.34 0.05 3.38
C LEU A 58 -1.52 0.14 4.35
N SER A 59 -2.62 0.77 3.95
CA SER A 59 -3.81 0.91 4.80
C SER A 59 -5.06 0.42 4.08
N GLY A 60 -5.80 -0.49 4.72
CA GLY A 60 -7.23 -0.72 4.45
C GLY A 60 -8.08 0.07 5.44
N SER A 61 -9.32 0.46 5.13
CA SER A 61 -10.24 1.18 6.05
C SER A 61 -11.30 0.23 6.63
N SER A 62 -11.81 0.45 7.85
CA SER A 62 -12.58 -0.50 8.68
C SER A 62 -14.05 -0.78 8.29
N THR A 63 -14.48 -0.47 7.08
CA THR A 63 -15.90 -0.56 6.64
C THR A 63 -16.31 -1.92 6.03
N GLY A 64 -15.66 -3.04 6.41
CA GLY A 64 -15.81 -4.33 5.69
C GLY A 64 -14.80 -4.44 4.55
N ARG A 65 -13.53 -4.48 4.95
CA ARG A 65 -12.38 -3.77 4.37
C ARG A 65 -11.83 -4.43 3.10
N ALA A 66 -11.71 -3.65 2.03
CA ALA A 66 -10.89 -4.01 0.88
C ALA A 66 -9.43 -4.11 1.31
N THR A 67 -8.89 -5.33 1.29
CA THR A 67 -7.47 -5.65 1.54
C THR A 67 -6.61 -5.37 0.32
N ALA A 68 -7.14 -4.72 -0.71
CA ALA A 68 -6.45 -4.57 -1.98
C ALA A 68 -5.74 -3.25 -2.17
N LEU A 69 -4.49 -3.38 -2.57
CA LEU A 69 -3.83 -2.40 -3.41
C LEU A 69 -4.45 -2.50 -4.80
N GLY A 70 -5.08 -1.42 -5.25
CA GLY A 70 -5.59 -1.29 -6.61
C GLY A 70 -7.04 -0.83 -6.70
N SER A 71 -7.49 -0.61 -7.92
CA SER A 71 -8.86 -0.28 -8.30
C SER A 71 -9.35 -1.31 -9.31
N ILE A 72 -10.61 -1.69 -9.24
CA ILE A 72 -11.28 -2.51 -10.25
C ILE A 72 -12.41 -1.68 -10.87
N ASP A 73 -12.39 -1.51 -12.18
CA ASP A 73 -13.51 -0.90 -12.90
C ASP A 73 -14.65 -1.92 -13.04
N LEU A 74 -15.73 -1.71 -12.27
CA LEU A 74 -16.93 -2.53 -12.37
C LEU A 74 -17.81 -2.05 -13.53
N GLY A 75 -17.56 -2.60 -14.73
CA GLY A 75 -18.51 -2.52 -15.85
C GLY A 75 -19.76 -3.38 -15.62
N THR A 76 -20.78 -3.21 -16.47
CA THR A 76 -22.05 -3.98 -16.45
C THR A 76 -21.87 -5.51 -16.56
N SER A 77 -20.63 -5.96 -16.82
CA SER A 77 -20.14 -7.32 -16.64
C SER A 77 -18.72 -7.26 -16.05
N VAL A 78 -18.52 -7.92 -14.90
CA VAL A 78 -17.21 -8.07 -14.21
C VAL A 78 -16.16 -8.79 -15.07
N LEU A 79 -16.55 -9.42 -16.19
CA LEU A 79 -15.64 -10.07 -17.13
C LEU A 79 -14.95 -9.12 -18.12
N ASN A 80 -15.32 -7.83 -18.14
CA ASN A 80 -14.70 -6.81 -19.00
C ASN A 80 -14.06 -5.65 -18.21
N GLY A 81 -13.98 -5.77 -16.88
CA GLY A 81 -13.37 -4.75 -16.02
C GLY A 81 -11.84 -4.86 -16.03
N GLY A 82 -11.16 -3.73 -16.23
CA GLY A 82 -9.71 -3.61 -16.01
C GLY A 82 -9.42 -3.22 -14.56
N GLY A 83 -8.20 -3.49 -14.09
CA GLY A 83 -7.79 -3.10 -12.74
C GLY A 83 -6.74 -3.99 -12.09
N ALA A 84 -6.51 -3.74 -10.80
CA ALA A 84 -5.68 -4.57 -9.94
C ALA A 84 -6.37 -4.79 -8.58
N TYR A 85 -6.23 -5.99 -8.03
CA TYR A 85 -6.67 -6.30 -6.67
C TYR A 85 -5.76 -7.36 -6.05
N TYR A 86 -5.11 -7.01 -4.93
CA TYR A 86 -4.19 -7.89 -4.21
C TYR A 86 -4.47 -7.87 -2.71
N PRO A 87 -5.12 -8.91 -2.15
CA PRO A 87 -5.39 -8.94 -0.72
C PRO A 87 -4.07 -9.03 0.06
N ILE A 88 -3.83 -8.08 0.95
CA ILE A 88 -2.69 -8.10 1.87
C ILE A 88 -3.10 -8.71 3.21
N ALA A 89 -2.27 -9.59 3.78
CA ALA A 89 -2.44 -10.15 5.11
C ALA A 89 -1.11 -10.23 5.87
N ASP A 90 -1.17 -10.30 7.20
CA ASP A 90 0.05 -10.54 7.98
C ASP A 90 0.57 -11.99 7.79
N ALA A 91 -0.31 -12.92 7.42
CA ALA A 91 0.07 -14.30 7.06
C ALA A 91 -0.99 -14.95 6.17
N VAL A 92 -0.56 -15.91 5.37
CA VAL A 92 -1.38 -16.71 4.46
C VAL A 92 -1.38 -18.17 4.86
N TRP A 93 -2.49 -18.85 4.60
CA TRP A 93 -2.64 -20.27 4.91
C TRP A 93 -2.16 -21.15 3.76
N ASP A 94 -1.39 -22.19 4.09
CA ASP A 94 -1.03 -23.27 3.18
C ASP A 94 -1.59 -24.61 3.68
N ALA A 95 -2.53 -25.17 2.90
CA ALA A 95 -3.16 -26.46 3.19
C ALA A 95 -2.26 -27.66 2.90
N THR A 96 -1.15 -27.48 2.16
CA THR A 96 -0.17 -28.54 1.90
C THR A 96 0.68 -28.80 3.14
N THR A 97 1.13 -27.73 3.79
CA THR A 97 1.95 -27.78 5.01
C THR A 97 1.15 -27.70 6.31
N LEU A 98 -0.16 -27.39 6.23
CA LEU A 98 -1.05 -27.18 7.37
C LEU A 98 -0.55 -26.09 8.34
N SER A 99 0.04 -25.03 7.79
CA SER A 99 0.63 -23.92 8.55
C SER A 99 0.31 -22.54 7.97
N TYR A 100 0.50 -21.50 8.80
CA TYR A 100 0.49 -20.11 8.36
C TYR A 100 1.90 -19.65 7.99
N ASN A 101 2.06 -19.14 6.77
CA ASN A 101 3.29 -18.55 6.27
C ASN A 101 3.16 -17.02 6.31
N LYS A 102 4.11 -16.33 6.93
CA LYS A 102 4.08 -14.86 7.06
C LYS A 102 4.39 -14.20 5.72
N GLU A 103 3.63 -13.17 5.36
CA GLU A 103 4.01 -12.28 4.26
C GLU A 103 5.09 -11.32 4.74
N SER A 104 6.00 -10.94 3.85
CA SER A 104 7.06 -9.97 4.15
C SER A 104 7.09 -8.86 3.11
N GLY A 105 7.74 -7.76 3.43
CA GLY A 105 7.88 -6.69 2.47
C GLY A 105 8.69 -5.54 3.00
N TRP A 106 8.92 -4.58 2.11
CA TRP A 106 9.63 -3.36 2.43
C TRP A 106 9.00 -2.18 1.71
N ALA A 107 9.14 -1.02 2.31
CA ALA A 107 8.69 0.25 1.76
C ALA A 107 9.79 1.28 1.91
N ILE A 108 9.98 2.10 0.89
CA ILE A 108 10.77 3.32 0.94
C ILE A 108 9.94 4.47 0.42
N GLN A 109 10.01 5.61 1.10
CA GLN A 109 9.39 6.84 0.63
C GLN A 109 10.28 8.03 0.94
N GLY A 110 10.15 9.07 0.14
CA GLY A 110 10.88 10.30 0.35
C GLY A 110 10.15 11.51 -0.21
N GLN A 111 10.56 12.66 0.29
CA GLN A 111 10.13 13.96 -0.20
C GLN A 111 11.32 14.89 -0.26
N PHE A 112 11.52 15.49 -1.43
CA PHE A 112 12.44 16.62 -1.58
C PHE A 112 11.62 17.90 -1.71
N ARG A 113 11.93 18.89 -0.89
CA ARG A 113 11.30 20.22 -0.91
C ARG A 113 12.32 21.26 -1.31
N HIS A 114 11.96 22.06 -2.31
CA HIS A 114 12.76 23.15 -2.85
C HIS A 114 12.03 24.49 -2.77
N TYR A 115 12.71 25.52 -2.26
CA TYR A 115 12.26 26.91 -2.27
C TYR A 115 12.95 27.66 -3.41
N TRP A 116 12.17 28.02 -4.44
CA TRP A 116 12.64 28.86 -5.55
C TRP A 116 12.83 30.30 -5.08
N VAL A 117 11.87 30.77 -4.29
CA VAL A 117 11.89 32.04 -3.54
C VAL A 117 11.10 31.81 -2.23
N PRO A 118 11.21 32.67 -1.20
CA PRO A 118 10.58 32.42 0.10
C PRO A 118 9.06 32.18 0.06
N ASN A 119 8.38 32.68 -0.98
CA ASN A 119 6.94 32.53 -1.18
C ASN A 119 6.55 31.55 -2.31
N LEU A 120 7.50 30.84 -2.92
CA LEU A 120 7.24 29.83 -3.95
C LEU A 120 8.08 28.59 -3.66
N ARG A 121 7.39 27.50 -3.33
CA ARG A 121 8.03 26.20 -3.06
C ARG A 121 7.42 25.10 -3.89
N SER A 122 8.22 24.10 -4.19
CA SER A 122 7.73 22.84 -4.75
C SER A 122 8.26 21.69 -3.91
N ALA A 123 7.50 20.60 -3.87
CA ALA A 123 7.99 19.35 -3.32
C ALA A 123 7.69 18.20 -4.28
N VAL A 124 8.68 17.35 -4.48
CA VAL A 124 8.53 16.07 -5.18
C VAL A 124 8.52 15.00 -4.11
N LEU A 125 7.53 14.11 -4.18
CA LEU A 125 7.41 12.95 -3.33
C LEU A 125 7.50 11.69 -4.19
N GLY A 126 8.07 10.64 -3.62
CA GLY A 126 8.15 9.34 -4.27
C GLY A 126 8.10 8.24 -3.23
N GLY A 127 7.50 7.12 -3.58
CA GLY A 127 7.43 5.95 -2.73
C GLY A 127 7.35 4.67 -3.53
N TYR A 128 7.91 3.60 -2.97
CA TYR A 128 7.85 2.25 -3.49
C TYR A 128 7.59 1.29 -2.32
N THR A 129 6.73 0.31 -2.54
CA THR A 129 6.42 -0.76 -1.59
C THR A 129 6.31 -2.07 -2.33
N GLN A 130 6.96 -3.09 -1.80
CA GLN A 130 6.88 -4.46 -2.27
C GLN A 130 6.35 -5.34 -1.15
N VAL A 131 5.45 -6.24 -1.53
CA VAL A 131 4.96 -7.32 -0.68
C VAL A 131 5.28 -8.63 -1.36
N ASP A 132 5.99 -9.49 -0.65
CA ASP A 132 6.34 -10.85 -1.02
C ASP A 132 5.42 -11.81 -0.24
N VAL A 133 4.73 -12.66 -0.99
CA VAL A 133 3.74 -13.60 -0.49
C VAL A 133 4.27 -15.02 -0.66
N PRO A 134 4.43 -15.79 0.43
CA PRO A 134 4.88 -17.17 0.32
C PRO A 134 3.82 -18.07 -0.32
N GLU A 135 4.24 -19.29 -0.70
CA GLU A 135 3.32 -20.30 -1.23
C GLU A 135 2.14 -20.52 -0.27
N ASN A 136 0.94 -20.54 -0.85
CA ASN A 136 -0.31 -20.53 -0.10
C ASN A 136 -1.45 -21.15 -0.91
N THR A 137 -2.51 -21.58 -0.22
CA THR A 137 -3.71 -22.16 -0.85
C THR A 137 -4.83 -21.13 -1.03
N VAL A 138 -4.61 -19.88 -0.61
CA VAL A 138 -5.62 -18.80 -0.64
C VAL A 138 -5.53 -17.93 -1.89
N ASN A 139 -4.64 -18.25 -2.84
CA ASN A 139 -4.38 -17.49 -4.06
C ASN A 139 -4.00 -16.03 -3.77
N ALA A 140 -3.18 -15.80 -2.74
CA ALA A 140 -2.49 -14.54 -2.52
C ALA A 140 -1.20 -14.50 -3.35
N TYR A 141 -0.83 -13.31 -3.82
CA TYR A 141 0.28 -13.11 -4.76
C TYR A 141 1.04 -11.83 -4.44
N ASP A 142 2.30 -11.82 -4.83
CA ASP A 142 3.19 -10.68 -4.74
C ASP A 142 2.61 -9.44 -5.43
N VAL A 143 2.88 -8.27 -4.85
CA VAL A 143 2.43 -7.00 -5.40
C VAL A 143 3.41 -5.88 -5.10
N ASN A 144 3.60 -5.03 -6.10
CA ASN A 144 4.41 -3.82 -6.01
C ASN A 144 3.52 -2.60 -6.18
N VAL A 145 3.79 -1.57 -5.38
CA VAL A 145 3.09 -0.28 -5.45
C VAL A 145 4.10 0.83 -5.45
N TRP A 146 3.95 1.76 -6.38
CA TRP A 146 4.77 2.95 -6.39
C TRP A 146 3.96 4.20 -6.69
N GLN A 147 4.44 5.30 -6.14
CA GLN A 147 3.79 6.59 -6.25
C GLN A 147 4.83 7.66 -6.51
N VAL A 148 4.50 8.61 -7.38
CA VAL A 148 5.30 9.81 -7.61
C VAL A 148 4.34 10.99 -7.62
N GLY A 149 4.65 12.00 -6.82
CA GLY A 149 3.83 13.19 -6.72
C GLY A 149 4.67 14.46 -6.79
N LEU A 150 4.01 15.52 -7.24
CA LEU A 150 4.55 16.86 -7.28
C LEU A 150 3.52 17.81 -6.71
N ASN A 151 3.94 18.66 -5.78
CA ASN A 151 3.16 19.80 -5.33
C ASN A 151 3.93 21.10 -5.53
N THR A 152 3.21 22.15 -5.85
CA THR A 152 3.74 23.52 -5.90
C THR A 152 2.81 24.42 -5.12
N ILE A 153 3.37 25.21 -4.21
CA ILE A 153 2.65 26.16 -3.38
C ILE A 153 3.26 27.54 -3.58
N TRP A 154 2.41 28.49 -3.95
CA TRP A 154 2.74 29.89 -4.13
C TRP A 154 1.91 30.76 -3.20
N SER A 155 2.58 31.66 -2.47
CA SER A 155 1.94 32.64 -1.58
C SER A 155 2.18 34.06 -2.12
N PRO A 156 1.35 34.56 -3.06
CA PRO A 156 1.60 35.86 -3.72
C PRO A 156 1.63 37.02 -2.72
N VAL A 157 0.78 36.94 -1.70
CA VAL A 157 0.64 37.91 -0.61
C VAL A 157 0.49 37.18 0.71
N LYS A 158 0.78 37.87 1.81
CA LYS A 158 0.55 37.32 3.15
C LYS A 158 -0.92 36.92 3.32
N GLY A 159 -1.16 35.69 3.76
CA GLY A 159 -2.49 35.16 4.02
C GLY A 159 -3.22 34.60 2.78
N LEU A 160 -2.57 34.50 1.62
CA LEU A 160 -3.10 33.79 0.45
C LEU A 160 -2.12 32.70 0.02
N ASP A 161 -2.58 31.46 0.01
CA ASP A 161 -1.84 30.30 -0.50
C ASP A 161 -2.58 29.69 -1.69
N LEU A 162 -1.87 29.55 -2.80
CA LEU A 162 -2.30 28.84 -4.00
C LEU A 162 -1.47 27.57 -4.12
N GLY A 163 -2.13 26.43 -4.26
CA GLY A 163 -1.50 25.12 -4.36
C GLY A 163 -1.99 24.35 -5.57
N VAL A 164 -1.08 23.65 -6.23
CA VAL A 164 -1.39 22.65 -7.25
C VAL A 164 -0.67 21.37 -6.89
N GLU A 165 -1.36 20.24 -7.00
CA GLU A 165 -0.79 18.92 -6.77
C GLU A 165 -1.18 17.93 -7.87
N VAL A 166 -0.25 17.04 -8.18
CA VAL A 166 -0.46 15.87 -9.03
C VAL A 166 0.21 14.69 -8.36
N LEU A 167 -0.48 13.56 -8.35
CA LEU A 167 0.00 12.29 -7.84
C LEU A 167 -0.29 11.21 -8.88
N TYR A 168 0.75 10.49 -9.26
CA TYR A 168 0.65 9.25 -9.99
C TYR A 168 0.85 8.09 -9.03
N SER A 169 -0.01 7.07 -9.10
CA SER A 169 0.11 5.83 -8.36
C SER A 169 -0.04 4.66 -9.29
N LYS A 170 0.80 3.63 -9.15
CA LYS A 170 0.68 2.39 -9.91
C LYS A 170 0.76 1.19 -8.98
N VAL A 171 -0.15 0.26 -9.20
CA VAL A 171 -0.12 -1.11 -8.66
C VAL A 171 0.30 -2.02 -9.78
N GLU A 172 1.36 -2.77 -9.55
CA GLU A 172 1.99 -3.67 -10.49
C GLU A 172 2.10 -5.04 -9.85
N GLY A 173 1.44 -6.01 -10.46
CA GLY A 173 1.54 -7.38 -10.02
C GLY A 173 1.68 -8.33 -11.19
N GLU A 174 2.15 -9.53 -10.87
CA GLU A 174 2.79 -10.41 -11.86
C GLU A 174 1.81 -11.32 -12.59
N ILE A 175 0.59 -11.42 -12.09
CA ILE A 175 -0.48 -12.25 -12.64
C ILE A 175 -1.58 -11.39 -13.29
N PRO A 176 -2.24 -11.88 -14.36
CA PRO A 176 -3.41 -11.20 -14.90
C PRO A 176 -4.56 -11.17 -13.89
N LEU A 177 -5.43 -10.17 -13.98
CA LEU A 177 -6.64 -10.09 -13.16
C LEU A 177 -7.50 -11.34 -13.42
N SER A 178 -7.71 -12.13 -12.37
CA SER A 178 -8.42 -13.41 -12.42
C SER A 178 -9.57 -13.42 -11.42
N ARG A 179 -10.65 -14.11 -11.79
CA ARG A 179 -11.84 -14.30 -10.95
C ARG A 179 -12.13 -15.77 -10.79
N SER A 180 -12.19 -16.25 -9.56
CA SER A 180 -12.55 -17.63 -9.22
C SER A 180 -13.81 -17.67 -8.37
N THR A 181 -14.73 -18.56 -8.69
CA THR A 181 -15.94 -18.78 -7.87
C THR A 181 -15.93 -20.22 -7.36
N THR A 182 -15.83 -20.38 -6.05
CA THR A 182 -15.83 -21.68 -5.37
C THR A 182 -16.93 -21.70 -4.32
N ASN A 183 -17.82 -22.71 -4.37
CA ASN A 183 -18.95 -22.86 -3.45
C ASN A 183 -19.81 -21.59 -3.29
N GLY A 184 -20.01 -20.83 -4.38
CA GLY A 184 -20.82 -19.60 -4.39
C GLY A 184 -20.09 -18.35 -3.87
N VAL A 185 -18.85 -18.46 -3.40
CA VAL A 185 -17.99 -17.32 -3.04
C VAL A 185 -17.15 -16.95 -4.25
N THR A 186 -17.19 -15.68 -4.66
CA THR A 186 -16.37 -15.16 -5.77
C THR A 186 -15.20 -14.37 -5.21
N SER A 187 -13.99 -14.74 -5.62
CA SER A 187 -12.75 -14.02 -5.35
C SER A 187 -12.20 -13.43 -6.64
N VAL A 188 -11.60 -12.25 -6.54
CA VAL A 188 -10.86 -11.57 -7.61
C VAL A 188 -9.46 -11.29 -7.09
N VAL A 189 -8.44 -11.61 -7.89
CA VAL A 189 -7.04 -11.31 -7.55
C VAL A 189 -6.23 -11.11 -8.83
N GLY A 190 -5.21 -10.26 -8.77
CA GLY A 190 -4.29 -10.03 -9.87
C GLY A 190 -4.49 -8.69 -10.57
N GLY A 191 -3.80 -8.51 -11.69
CA GLY A 191 -3.92 -7.35 -12.56
C GLY A 191 -2.89 -6.27 -12.28
N SER A 192 -2.95 -5.20 -13.06
CA SER A 192 -2.11 -4.00 -12.88
C SER A 192 -2.95 -2.79 -13.25
N THR A 193 -2.77 -1.70 -12.51
CA THR A 193 -3.53 -0.48 -12.74
C THR A 193 -2.73 0.73 -12.29
N ASP A 194 -2.98 1.85 -12.95
CA ASP A 194 -2.44 3.14 -12.56
C ASP A 194 -3.53 4.20 -12.45
N VAL A 195 -3.27 5.18 -11.61
CA VAL A 195 -4.21 6.24 -11.27
C VAL A 195 -3.46 7.57 -11.22
N TRP A 196 -3.96 8.54 -11.96
CA TRP A 196 -3.61 9.95 -11.80
C TRP A 196 -4.65 10.62 -10.90
N SER A 197 -4.18 11.28 -9.85
CA SER A 197 -4.99 12.17 -9.03
C SER A 197 -4.33 13.54 -8.96
N GLY A 198 -5.11 14.58 -8.69
CA GLY A 198 -4.59 15.92 -8.61
C GLY A 198 -5.63 16.88 -8.07
N GLY A 199 -5.14 18.05 -7.67
CA GLY A 199 -5.95 19.04 -6.97
C GLY A 199 -5.40 20.43 -7.15
N ILE A 200 -6.29 21.41 -7.05
CA ILE A 200 -5.94 22.82 -6.94
C ILE A 200 -6.57 23.33 -5.65
N ARG A 201 -5.80 24.09 -4.89
CA ARG A 201 -6.25 24.71 -3.64
C ARG A 201 -5.99 26.20 -3.69
N ALA A 202 -6.98 26.99 -3.31
CA ALA A 202 -6.80 28.39 -2.95
C ALA A 202 -7.29 28.57 -1.52
N GLN A 203 -6.41 29.02 -0.63
CA GLN A 203 -6.75 29.28 0.76
C GLN A 203 -6.40 30.72 1.11
N ARG A 204 -7.37 31.42 1.71
CA ARG A 204 -7.16 32.75 2.26
C ARG A 204 -7.45 32.76 3.76
N ASN A 205 -6.50 33.28 4.52
CA ASN A 205 -6.63 33.52 5.96
C ASN A 205 -6.72 35.04 6.18
N PHE A 206 -7.63 35.47 7.05
CA PHE A 206 -7.90 36.87 7.38
C PHE A 206 -7.37 37.22 8.77
#